data_AF-A0A7V6GW45-F1
#
_entry.id   AF-A0A7V6GW45-F1
#
_cell.length_a   1.000
_cell.length_b   1.000
_cell.length_c   1.000
_cell.angle_alpha   90.00
_cell.angle_beta   90.00
_cell.angle_gamma   90.00
#
_symmetry.space_group_name_H-M   'P 1'
#
loop_
_entity.id
_entity.type
_entity.pdbx_description
1 polymer ?
#
loop_
_entity_poly.entity_id
_entity_poly.type
_entity_poly.pdbx_seq_one_letter_code
_entity_poly.pdbx_strand_id
1 'polypeptide(L)'
;MLVHCVWEHNKNDSLIYSSNVIGAFTRGASKEEALGKMEREIESYFLWTGETPPSSIEMIIIQESVTNLSISDADSEVLFETEKMDLSIEEYERLKALVLKSAKDFLSLYNSFPDKNQSVLPIRKTFYGTAPRTASEMYVHTKNVNEYYWGEIGLDVSNDGTIVENRIRGFEELEARGNFLSGKVYKGSYGEEWSIP
;
A
#
# COMPACT_ATOMS: atom_id res chain seq x y z
N MET A 1 0.56 -7.26 -21.20
CA MET A 1 -0.28 -6.35 -20.38
C MET A 1 0.37 -4.99 -20.36
N LEU A 2 -0.39 -3.92 -20.58
CA LEU A 2 0.10 -2.55 -20.40
C LEU A 2 -0.08 -2.16 -18.92
N VAL A 3 1.01 -1.75 -18.28
CA VAL A 3 1.06 -1.34 -16.89
C VAL A 3 1.29 0.16 -16.84
N HIS A 4 0.37 0.85 -16.17
CA HIS A 4 0.41 2.29 -15.97
C HIS A 4 1.22 2.58 -14.71
N CYS A 5 2.31 3.30 -14.87
CA CYS A 5 3.24 3.59 -13.79
C CYS A 5 3.14 5.03 -13.33
N VAL A 6 3.21 5.24 -12.02
CA VAL A 6 3.38 6.55 -11.38
C VAL A 6 4.81 6.61 -10.85
N TRP A 7 5.56 7.62 -11.26
CA TRP A 7 6.95 7.81 -10.86
C TRP A 7 7.07 8.96 -9.86
N GLU A 8 7.35 8.63 -8.61
CA GLU A 8 7.70 9.61 -7.57
C GLU A 8 9.23 9.60 -7.37
N HIS A 9 9.86 10.78 -7.35
CA HIS A 9 11.31 10.86 -7.22
C HIS A 9 11.82 12.09 -6.49
N ASN A 10 12.98 11.90 -5.87
CA ASN A 10 13.83 12.98 -5.34
C ASN A 10 15.20 12.85 -5.99
N LYS A 11 15.48 13.74 -6.96
CA LYS A 11 16.64 13.61 -7.85
C LYS A 11 16.61 12.26 -8.57
N ASN A 12 17.58 11.39 -8.34
CA ASN A 12 17.68 10.08 -8.98
C ASN A 12 16.92 8.99 -8.19
N ASP A 13 16.79 9.14 -6.87
CA ASP A 13 16.10 8.15 -6.05
C ASP A 13 14.65 8.07 -6.50
N SER A 14 14.23 6.88 -6.89
CA SER A 14 12.99 6.66 -7.63
C SER A 14 12.13 5.61 -6.95
N LEU A 15 10.84 5.91 -6.87
CA LEU A 15 9.77 5.03 -6.45
C LEU A 15 8.78 4.95 -7.61
N ILE A 16 8.48 3.73 -8.04
CA ILE A 16 7.57 3.48 -9.16
C ILE A 16 6.44 2.61 -8.65
N TYR A 17 5.22 3.13 -8.74
CA TYR A 17 4.00 2.40 -8.48
C TYR A 17 3.36 1.95 -9.79
N SER A 18 2.59 0.87 -9.75
CA SER A 18 1.56 0.61 -10.74
C SER A 18 0.20 1.14 -10.25
N SER A 19 -0.51 1.89 -11.10
CA SER A 19 -1.88 2.33 -10.83
C SER A 19 -2.94 1.32 -11.26
N ASN A 20 -2.59 0.29 -12.05
CA ASN A 20 -3.52 -0.74 -12.51
C ASN A 20 -3.16 -2.18 -12.08
N VAL A 21 -2.03 -2.36 -11.39
CA VAL A 21 -1.65 -3.57 -10.63
C VAL A 21 -1.46 -3.14 -9.18
N ILE A 22 -2.57 -3.09 -8.44
CA ILE A 22 -2.67 -2.39 -7.16
C ILE A 22 -1.72 -2.97 -6.11
N GLY A 23 -0.93 -2.11 -5.48
CA GLY A 23 0.04 -2.49 -4.47
C GLY A 23 1.41 -2.92 -5.02
N ALA A 24 1.56 -3.08 -6.34
CA ALA A 24 2.87 -3.32 -6.94
C ALA A 24 3.68 -2.02 -7.01
N PHE A 25 4.85 -2.02 -6.36
CA PHE A 25 5.78 -0.89 -6.42
C PHE A 25 7.23 -1.32 -6.29
N THR A 26 8.14 -0.48 -6.77
CA THR A 26 9.58 -0.73 -6.66
C THR A 26 10.34 0.55 -6.35
N ARG A 27 11.48 0.38 -5.67
CA ARG A 27 12.43 1.46 -5.36
C ARG A 27 13.77 1.20 -6.03
N GLY A 28 14.45 2.27 -6.43
CA GLY A 28 15.80 2.23 -7.00
C GLY A 28 16.55 3.53 -6.78
N ALA A 29 17.89 3.46 -6.81
CA ALA A 29 18.74 4.67 -6.80
C ALA A 29 18.70 5.42 -8.15
N SER A 30 18.02 4.86 -9.15
CA SER A 30 17.65 5.51 -10.40
C SER A 30 16.29 5.02 -10.90
N LYS A 31 15.70 5.73 -11.86
CA LYS A 31 14.46 5.35 -12.53
C LYS A 31 14.60 3.99 -13.22
N GLU A 32 15.72 3.76 -13.90
CA GLU A 32 16.02 2.52 -14.62
C GLU A 32 16.14 1.34 -13.66
N GLU A 33 16.75 1.53 -12.49
CA GLU A 33 16.86 0.50 -11.47
C GLU A 33 15.47 0.13 -10.89
N ALA A 34 14.62 1.12 -10.63
CA ALA A 34 13.25 0.88 -10.19
C ALA A 34 12.44 0.13 -11.27
N LEU A 35 12.42 0.65 -12.51
CA LEU A 35 11.73 0.00 -13.64
C LEU A 35 12.22 -1.43 -13.89
N GLY A 36 13.53 -1.68 -13.78
CA GLY A 36 14.12 -3.00 -13.97
C GLY A 36 13.66 -4.05 -12.94
N LYS A 37 13.04 -3.64 -11.83
CA LYS A 37 12.47 -4.54 -10.80
C LYS A 37 10.96 -4.75 -10.97
N MET A 38 10.26 -3.87 -11.69
CA MET A 38 8.80 -3.86 -11.74
C MET A 38 8.20 -5.14 -12.33
N GLU A 39 8.81 -5.73 -13.34
CA GLU A 39 8.31 -6.95 -13.99
C GLU A 39 8.13 -8.09 -12.96
N ARG A 40 9.15 -8.33 -12.14
CA ARG A 40 9.11 -9.35 -11.08
C ARG A 40 8.11 -9.02 -9.97
N GLU A 41 7.92 -7.75 -9.65
CA GLU A 41 6.94 -7.32 -8.66
C GLU A 41 5.51 -7.59 -9.17
N ILE A 42 5.23 -7.26 -10.43
CA ILE A 42 3.94 -7.52 -11.08
C ILE A 42 3.67 -9.03 -11.15
N GLU A 43 4.66 -9.84 -11.54
CA GLU A 43 4.54 -11.30 -11.51
C GLU A 43 4.18 -11.82 -10.10
N SER A 44 4.83 -11.28 -9.07
CA SER A 44 4.57 -11.65 -7.68
C SER A 44 3.15 -11.31 -7.25
N TYR A 45 2.61 -10.17 -7.69
CA TYR A 45 1.21 -9.80 -7.49
C TYR A 45 0.26 -10.85 -8.08
N PHE A 46 0.43 -11.22 -9.36
CA PHE A 46 -0.46 -12.20 -10.02
C PHE A 46 -0.41 -13.57 -9.33
N LEU A 47 0.79 -14.04 -8.97
CA LEU A 47 0.94 -15.29 -8.23
C LEU A 47 0.27 -15.22 -6.84
N TRP A 48 0.38 -14.08 -6.15
CA TRP A 48 -0.27 -13.86 -4.86
C TRP A 48 -1.81 -13.85 -4.99
N THR A 49 -2.37 -13.25 -6.05
CA THR A 49 -3.82 -13.27 -6.29
C THR A 49 -4.33 -14.63 -6.77
N GLY A 50 -3.43 -15.58 -7.06
CA GLY A 50 -3.78 -16.91 -7.59
C GLY A 50 -4.05 -16.90 -9.10
N GLU A 51 -3.64 -15.84 -9.78
CA GLU A 51 -3.77 -15.65 -11.21
C GLU A 51 -2.49 -16.07 -11.96
N THR A 52 -2.61 -16.21 -13.28
CA THR A 52 -1.44 -16.49 -14.12
C THR A 52 -0.78 -15.17 -14.54
N PRO A 53 0.52 -14.98 -14.30
CA PRO A 53 1.22 -13.78 -14.76
C PRO A 53 1.11 -13.59 -16.28
N PRO A 54 0.97 -12.34 -16.77
CA PRO A 54 0.99 -12.04 -18.19
C PRO A 54 2.29 -12.52 -18.85
N SER A 55 2.21 -13.06 -20.06
CA SER A 55 3.40 -13.51 -20.82
C SER A 55 4.30 -12.36 -21.29
N SER A 56 3.79 -11.12 -21.27
CA SER A 56 4.55 -9.92 -21.57
C SER A 56 4.00 -8.76 -20.76
N ILE A 57 4.90 -7.91 -20.25
CA ILE A 57 4.58 -6.71 -19.48
C ILE A 57 5.23 -5.53 -20.21
N GLU A 58 4.40 -4.56 -20.59
CA GLU A 58 4.83 -3.28 -21.12
C GLU A 58 4.51 -2.21 -20.09
N MET A 59 5.44 -1.32 -19.81
CA MET A 59 5.28 -0.27 -18.79
C MET A 59 5.31 1.10 -19.43
N ILE A 60 4.38 1.96 -19.03
CA ILE A 60 4.33 3.36 -19.43
C ILE A 60 4.19 4.23 -18.19
N ILE A 61 5.01 5.28 -18.08
CA ILE A 61 4.86 6.29 -17.03
C ILE A 61 3.73 7.23 -17.46
N ILE A 62 2.66 7.28 -16.68
CA ILE A 62 1.49 8.13 -16.94
C ILE A 62 1.42 9.35 -16.01
N GLN A 63 2.22 9.36 -14.95
CA GLN A 63 2.30 10.44 -13.97
C GLN A 63 3.72 10.50 -13.39
N GLU A 64 4.23 11.71 -13.24
CA GLU A 64 5.53 12.01 -12.64
C GLU A 64 5.32 13.00 -11.48
N SER A 65 5.96 12.75 -10.35
CA SER A 65 5.89 13.57 -9.14
C SER A 65 7.29 13.79 -8.55
N VAL A 66 7.69 15.05 -8.44
CA VAL A 66 8.94 15.45 -7.79
C VAL A 66 8.65 15.72 -6.31
N THR A 67 9.37 15.06 -5.41
CA THR A 67 9.26 15.27 -3.96
C THR A 67 10.61 15.59 -3.33
N ASN A 68 10.57 16.09 -2.09
CA ASN A 68 11.73 16.25 -1.22
C ASN A 68 11.90 15.08 -0.22
N LEU A 69 11.01 14.08 -0.26
CA LEU A 69 11.10 12.90 0.60
C LEU A 69 12.42 12.13 0.40
N SER A 70 12.85 11.45 1.46
CA SER A 70 13.91 10.46 1.36
C SER A 70 13.34 9.17 0.78
N ILE A 71 13.22 9.09 -0.55
CA ILE A 71 12.57 7.99 -1.29
C ILE A 71 13.08 6.60 -0.90
N SER A 72 14.34 6.49 -0.46
CA SER A 72 14.94 5.22 -0.01
C SER A 72 14.37 4.68 1.30
N ASP A 73 13.64 5.49 2.08
CA ASP A 73 13.15 5.09 3.41
C ASP A 73 11.75 5.65 3.78
N ALA A 74 11.28 6.70 3.11
CA ALA A 74 9.94 7.27 3.27
C ALA A 74 8.90 6.53 2.41
N ASP A 75 7.64 6.60 2.83
CA ASP A 75 6.52 5.95 2.14
C ASP A 75 6.24 6.58 0.78
N SER A 76 5.45 7.66 0.74
CA SER A 76 5.09 8.41 -0.47
C SER A 76 4.31 9.67 -0.10
N GLU A 77 4.33 10.67 -0.97
CA GLU A 77 3.43 11.84 -0.94
C GLU A 77 2.57 11.95 -2.21
N VAL A 78 2.75 11.08 -3.20
CA VAL A 78 2.02 11.20 -4.47
C VAL A 78 0.62 10.60 -4.36
N LEU A 79 -0.39 11.42 -4.66
CA LEU A 79 -1.74 10.96 -4.93
C LEU A 79 -1.87 10.67 -6.44
N PHE A 80 -2.35 9.49 -6.81
CA PHE A 80 -2.47 9.13 -8.23
C PHE A 80 -3.66 9.86 -8.84
N GLU A 81 -3.54 10.35 -10.07
CA GLU A 81 -4.65 11.04 -10.75
C GLU A 81 -5.88 10.12 -10.91
N THR A 82 -5.67 8.81 -11.01
CA THR A 82 -6.75 7.82 -11.05
C THR A 82 -7.53 7.72 -9.74
N GLU A 83 -6.93 8.05 -8.61
CA GLU A 83 -7.57 7.98 -7.28
C GLU A 83 -8.47 9.20 -6.98
N LYS A 84 -8.45 10.22 -7.85
CA LYS A 84 -9.34 11.38 -7.79
C LYS A 84 -10.66 11.15 -8.52
N MET A 85 -10.82 9.98 -9.15
CA MET A 85 -12.01 9.61 -9.91
C MET A 85 -12.97 8.83 -9.02
N ASP A 86 -14.27 8.97 -9.27
CA ASP A 86 -15.27 8.14 -8.60
C ASP A 86 -15.09 6.65 -9.00
N LEU A 87 -15.24 5.77 -8.03
CA LEU A 87 -15.21 4.32 -8.22
C LEU A 87 -16.57 3.80 -8.68
N SER A 88 -16.54 2.83 -9.58
CA SER A 88 -17.67 1.91 -9.71
C SER A 88 -17.77 1.01 -8.46
N ILE A 89 -18.97 0.48 -8.21
CA ILE A 89 -19.15 -0.47 -7.11
C ILE A 89 -18.31 -1.74 -7.33
N GLU A 90 -18.14 -2.17 -8.59
CA GLU A 90 -17.33 -3.33 -8.94
C GLU A 90 -15.83 -3.11 -8.67
N GLU A 91 -15.30 -1.92 -8.99
CA GLU A 91 -13.92 -1.56 -8.68
C GLU A 91 -13.69 -1.54 -7.16
N TYR A 92 -14.60 -0.90 -6.43
CA TYR A 92 -14.56 -0.85 -4.97
C TYR A 92 -14.59 -2.25 -4.35
N GLU A 93 -15.52 -3.11 -4.75
CA GLU A 93 -15.64 -4.47 -4.22
C GLU A 93 -14.38 -5.30 -4.49
N ARG A 94 -13.79 -5.14 -5.68
CA ARG A 94 -12.52 -5.80 -6.05
C ARG A 94 -11.38 -5.34 -5.13
N LEU A 95 -11.25 -4.04 -4.90
CA LEU A 95 -10.20 -3.46 -4.06
C LEU A 95 -10.39 -3.85 -2.58
N LYS A 96 -11.61 -3.76 -2.07
CA LYS A 96 -11.98 -4.25 -0.74
C LYS A 96 -11.60 -5.73 -0.57
N ALA A 97 -11.89 -6.57 -1.57
CA ALA A 97 -11.51 -7.98 -1.53
C ALA A 97 -9.99 -8.19 -1.43
N LEU A 98 -9.19 -7.41 -2.18
CA LEU A 98 -7.72 -7.44 -2.10
C LEU A 98 -7.19 -7.01 -0.73
N VAL A 99 -7.73 -5.93 -0.16
CA VAL A 99 -7.35 -5.46 1.18
C VAL A 99 -7.66 -6.54 2.24
N LEU A 100 -8.84 -7.14 2.19
CA LEU A 100 -9.23 -8.20 3.11
C LEU A 100 -8.42 -9.49 2.92
N LYS A 101 -8.05 -9.84 1.67
CA LYS A 101 -7.15 -10.95 1.37
C LYS A 101 -5.77 -10.70 1.97
N SER A 102 -5.20 -9.52 1.75
CA SER A 102 -3.90 -9.12 2.30
C SER A 102 -3.88 -9.23 3.82
N ALA A 103 -4.92 -8.74 4.51
CA ALA A 103 -5.04 -8.85 5.96
C ALA A 103 -5.08 -10.32 6.44
N LYS A 104 -5.82 -11.20 5.74
CA LYS A 104 -5.91 -12.63 6.07
C LYS A 104 -4.58 -13.34 5.86
N ASP A 105 -3.93 -13.10 4.72
CA ASP A 105 -2.65 -13.71 4.39
C ASP A 105 -1.55 -13.26 5.36
N PHE A 106 -1.53 -11.97 5.71
CA PHE A 106 -0.60 -11.42 6.69
C PHE A 106 -0.81 -12.02 8.09
N LEU A 107 -2.08 -12.17 8.53
CA LEU A 107 -2.41 -12.83 9.79
C LEU A 107 -2.00 -14.31 9.78
N SER A 108 -2.23 -15.01 8.67
CA SER A 108 -1.81 -16.40 8.47
C SER A 108 -0.29 -16.54 8.57
N LEU A 109 0.45 -15.66 7.90
CA LEU A 109 1.91 -15.61 7.96
C LEU A 109 2.39 -15.38 9.39
N TYR A 110 1.86 -14.38 10.09
CA TYR A 110 2.19 -14.12 11.50
C TYR A 110 1.93 -15.34 12.40
N ASN A 111 0.79 -16.01 12.21
CA ASN A 111 0.44 -17.20 12.99
C ASN A 111 1.35 -18.40 12.70
N SER A 112 1.93 -18.48 11.51
CA SER A 112 2.84 -19.56 11.11
C SER A 112 4.19 -19.54 11.85
N PHE A 113 4.59 -18.40 12.44
CA PHE A 113 5.83 -18.31 13.21
C PHE A 113 5.71 -19.09 14.53
N PRO A 114 6.62 -20.06 14.78
CA PRO A 114 6.63 -20.83 16.03
C PRO A 114 7.05 -19.99 17.24
N ASP A 115 8.09 -19.15 17.09
CA ASP A 115 8.45 -18.09 18.04
C ASP A 115 8.32 -16.74 17.34
N LYS A 116 7.36 -15.93 17.82
CA LYS A 116 7.02 -14.64 17.21
C LYS A 116 7.96 -13.51 17.65
N ASN A 117 8.77 -13.73 18.68
CA ASN A 117 9.70 -12.75 19.24
C ASN A 117 11.15 -13.03 18.84
N GLN A 118 11.42 -14.12 18.13
CA GLN A 118 12.74 -14.40 17.58
C GLN A 118 12.96 -13.59 16.29
N SER A 119 14.16 -13.02 16.15
CA SER A 119 14.60 -12.40 14.90
C SER A 119 16.09 -12.61 14.70
N VAL A 120 16.49 -12.83 13.45
CA VAL A 120 17.90 -12.84 13.02
C VAL A 120 18.32 -11.50 12.40
N LEU A 121 17.40 -10.55 12.28
CA LEU A 121 17.65 -9.28 11.63
C LEU A 121 18.34 -8.31 12.61
N PRO A 122 19.35 -7.55 12.15
CA PRO A 122 19.96 -6.51 12.97
C PRO A 122 19.00 -5.35 13.21
N ILE A 123 19.24 -4.59 14.29
CA ILE A 123 18.49 -3.37 14.57
C ILE A 123 18.83 -2.32 13.50
N ARG A 124 17.80 -1.82 12.81
CA ARG A 124 17.90 -0.73 11.84
C ARG A 124 17.08 0.47 12.32
N LYS A 125 17.65 1.67 12.17
CA LYS A 125 16.90 2.92 12.31
C LYS A 125 16.46 3.39 10.92
N THR A 126 15.23 3.88 10.87
CA THR A 126 14.59 4.52 9.72
C THR A 126 14.20 5.94 10.09
N PHE A 127 13.70 6.69 9.12
CA PHE A 127 13.08 8.00 9.29
C PHE A 127 12.00 7.99 10.37
N TYR A 128 11.22 6.91 10.44
CA TYR A 128 10.10 6.74 11.38
C TYR A 128 10.51 6.13 12.74
N GLY A 129 11.81 5.87 12.97
CA GLY A 129 12.31 5.34 14.23
C GLY A 129 12.97 3.97 14.09
N THR A 130 12.72 3.06 15.04
CA THR A 130 13.32 1.71 14.97
C THR A 130 12.43 0.80 14.15
N ALA A 131 12.97 0.17 13.10
CA ALA A 131 12.20 -0.75 12.28
C ALA A 131 11.77 -1.99 13.10
N PRO A 132 10.51 -2.47 12.93
CA PRO A 132 10.08 -3.73 13.52
C PRO A 132 10.93 -4.88 12.97
N ARG A 133 11.34 -5.82 13.84
CA ARG A 133 12.28 -6.90 13.45
C ARG A 133 11.75 -8.31 13.70
N THR A 134 10.87 -8.47 14.69
CA THR A 134 10.21 -9.73 15.04
C THR A 134 8.85 -9.83 14.36
N ALA A 135 8.31 -11.03 14.23
CA ALA A 135 6.95 -11.22 13.70
C ALA A 135 5.91 -10.50 14.57
N SER A 136 6.09 -10.49 15.90
CA SER A 136 5.24 -9.73 16.84
C SER A 136 5.28 -8.22 16.57
N GLU A 137 6.48 -7.63 16.47
CA GLU A 137 6.60 -6.18 16.22
C GLU A 137 6.05 -5.80 14.85
N MET A 138 6.32 -6.61 13.81
CA MET A 138 5.79 -6.37 12.47
C MET A 138 4.26 -6.46 12.47
N TYR A 139 3.70 -7.46 13.14
CA TYR A 139 2.26 -7.63 13.24
C TYR A 139 1.59 -6.46 13.96
N VAL A 140 2.12 -6.06 15.12
CA VAL A 140 1.59 -4.92 15.88
C VAL A 140 1.69 -3.63 15.08
N HIS A 141 2.82 -3.38 14.43
CA HIS A 141 3.02 -2.20 13.60
C HIS A 141 1.99 -2.15 12.45
N THR A 142 1.94 -3.18 11.61
CA THR A 142 1.04 -3.23 10.44
C THR A 142 -0.44 -3.24 10.84
N LYS A 143 -0.79 -3.84 11.99
CA LYS A 143 -2.16 -3.80 12.51
C LYS A 143 -2.56 -2.39 12.97
N ASN A 144 -1.65 -1.66 13.62
CA ASN A 144 -1.98 -0.41 14.30
C ASN A 144 -1.95 0.83 13.39
N VAL A 145 -1.37 0.75 12.19
CA VAL A 145 -1.51 1.83 11.18
C VAL A 145 -2.93 1.95 10.62
N ASN A 146 -3.82 0.99 10.92
CA ASN A 146 -5.20 0.99 10.43
C ASN A 146 -5.99 2.22 10.89
N GLU A 147 -6.03 2.50 12.19
CA GLU A 147 -6.68 3.69 12.75
C GLU A 147 -6.15 4.99 12.13
N TYR A 148 -4.83 5.08 11.92
CA TYR A 148 -4.23 6.24 11.27
C TYR A 148 -4.79 6.44 9.86
N TYR A 149 -4.65 5.45 8.95
CA TYR A 149 -5.11 5.60 7.56
C TYR A 149 -6.61 5.87 7.42
N TRP A 150 -7.43 5.24 8.26
CA TRP A 150 -8.87 5.52 8.26
C TRP A 150 -9.19 6.92 8.83
N GLY A 151 -8.41 7.36 9.83
CA GLY A 151 -8.49 8.70 10.42
C GLY A 151 -8.16 9.82 9.43
N GLU A 152 -7.23 9.60 8.51
CA GLU A 152 -6.84 10.57 7.48
C GLU A 152 -7.98 10.90 6.50
N ILE A 153 -8.95 9.98 6.32
CA ILE A 153 -10.20 10.24 5.57
C ILE A 153 -11.40 10.55 6.51
N GLY A 154 -11.10 10.80 7.78
CA GLY A 154 -12.05 11.24 8.80
C GLY A 154 -12.91 10.13 9.41
N LEU A 155 -12.52 8.85 9.33
CA LEU A 155 -13.18 7.77 10.08
C LEU A 155 -12.59 7.65 11.49
N ASP A 156 -13.44 7.32 12.46
CA ASP A 156 -13.02 7.01 13.83
C ASP A 156 -13.18 5.51 14.05
N VAL A 157 -12.09 4.75 13.91
CA VAL A 157 -12.10 3.30 14.02
C VAL A 157 -10.92 2.80 14.85
N SER A 158 -11.21 1.95 15.84
CA SER A 158 -10.16 1.43 16.73
C SER A 158 -9.32 0.33 16.08
N ASN A 159 -8.11 0.13 16.63
CA ASN A 159 -7.20 -0.96 16.28
C ASN A 159 -7.48 -2.30 17.02
N ASP A 160 -8.67 -2.46 17.61
CA ASP A 160 -9.02 -3.60 18.47
C ASP A 160 -9.31 -4.89 17.72
N GLY A 161 -8.70 -5.98 18.16
CA GLY A 161 -8.83 -7.30 17.56
C GLY A 161 -7.65 -7.64 16.66
N THR A 162 -7.91 -8.48 15.67
CA THR A 162 -6.98 -8.90 14.62
C THR A 162 -6.92 -7.88 13.49
N ILE A 163 -5.86 -7.93 12.68
CA ILE A 163 -5.76 -7.09 11.48
C ILE A 163 -6.96 -7.26 10.52
N VAL A 164 -7.56 -8.46 10.47
CA VAL A 164 -8.73 -8.74 9.64
C VAL A 164 -9.97 -8.04 10.19
N GLU A 165 -10.23 -8.17 11.49
CA GLU A 165 -11.37 -7.53 12.16
C GLU A 165 -11.29 -6.00 12.06
N ASN A 166 -10.09 -5.42 12.23
CA ASN A 166 -9.86 -3.98 12.10
C ASN A 166 -10.19 -3.45 10.70
N ARG A 167 -9.77 -4.19 9.65
CA ARG A 167 -10.04 -3.80 8.25
C ARG A 167 -11.52 -3.92 7.92
N ILE A 168 -12.18 -4.99 8.37
CA ILE A 168 -13.63 -5.15 8.20
C ILE A 168 -14.38 -3.98 8.84
N ARG A 169 -14.07 -3.66 10.10
CA ARG A 169 -14.69 -2.53 10.82
C ARG A 169 -14.52 -1.20 10.08
N GLY A 170 -13.32 -0.96 9.54
CA GLY A 170 -13.03 0.22 8.72
C GLY A 170 -13.92 0.34 7.49
N PHE A 171 -14.10 -0.77 6.76
CA PHE A 171 -15.01 -0.80 5.61
C PHE A 171 -16.49 -0.63 6.01
N GLU A 172 -16.93 -1.26 7.11
CA GLU A 172 -18.31 -1.12 7.60
C GLU A 172 -18.63 0.35 7.95
N GLU A 173 -17.72 1.04 8.64
CA GLU A 173 -17.85 2.46 8.97
C GLU A 173 -17.81 3.34 7.71
N LEU A 174 -16.91 3.03 6.77
CA LEU A 174 -16.84 3.73 5.49
C LEU A 174 -18.15 3.63 4.71
N GLU A 175 -18.70 2.42 4.58
CA GLU A 175 -19.92 2.12 3.83
C GLU A 175 -21.15 2.79 4.45
N ALA A 176 -21.18 2.91 5.77
CA ALA A 176 -22.26 3.60 6.49
C ALA A 176 -22.37 5.11 6.14
N ARG A 177 -21.33 5.74 5.57
CA ARG A 177 -21.32 7.16 5.20
C ARG A 177 -21.96 7.47 3.85
N GLY A 178 -22.26 6.46 3.02
CA GLY A 178 -23.03 6.59 1.77
C GLY A 178 -22.33 7.27 0.58
N ASN A 179 -21.18 7.93 0.76
CA ASN A 179 -20.41 8.56 -0.33
C ASN A 179 -19.00 7.96 -0.50
N PHE A 180 -18.85 6.66 -0.20
CA PHE A 180 -17.57 5.96 -0.16
C PHE A 180 -16.99 5.58 -1.52
N LEU A 181 -17.75 5.80 -2.59
CA LEU A 181 -17.31 5.62 -3.97
C LEU A 181 -16.76 6.93 -4.59
N SER A 182 -16.82 8.03 -3.85
CA SER A 182 -16.39 9.32 -4.39
C SER A 182 -14.86 9.40 -4.47
N GLY A 183 -14.34 9.92 -5.58
CA GLY A 183 -12.93 10.29 -5.77
C GLY A 183 -12.51 11.51 -4.94
N LYS A 184 -13.15 11.72 -3.79
CA LYS A 184 -12.90 12.86 -2.92
C LYS A 184 -11.49 12.78 -2.35
N VAL A 185 -10.78 13.90 -2.47
CA VAL A 185 -9.48 14.09 -1.82
C VAL A 185 -9.67 14.69 -0.43
N TYR A 186 -8.96 14.12 0.53
CA TYR A 186 -8.91 14.52 1.93
C TYR A 186 -7.53 15.13 2.21
N LYS A 187 -7.50 16.13 3.10
CA LYS A 187 -6.23 16.69 3.56
C LYS A 187 -5.81 15.98 4.83
N GLY A 188 -4.65 15.38 4.79
CA GLY A 188 -4.08 14.64 5.89
C GLY A 188 -3.51 15.52 6.99
N SER A 189 -3.13 14.86 8.08
CA SER A 189 -2.65 15.49 9.31
C SER A 189 -1.30 16.20 9.16
N TYR A 190 -0.49 15.82 8.16
CA TYR A 190 0.78 16.47 7.82
C TYR A 190 0.71 17.31 6.53
N GLY A 191 -0.49 17.55 6.00
CA GLY A 191 -0.72 18.35 4.79
C GLY A 191 -0.66 17.57 3.47
N GLU A 192 -0.48 16.26 3.54
CA GLU A 192 -0.56 15.31 2.43
C GLU A 192 -2.00 15.12 1.94
N GLU A 193 -2.17 14.50 0.77
CA GLU A 193 -3.47 14.22 0.17
C GLU A 193 -3.82 12.73 0.31
N TRP A 194 -5.06 12.43 0.70
CA TRP A 194 -5.58 11.07 0.85
C TRP A 194 -6.84 10.88 0.01
N SER A 195 -7.09 9.66 -0.44
CA SER A 195 -8.31 9.27 -1.16
C SER A 195 -8.80 7.91 -0.66
N ILE A 196 -9.98 7.51 -1.14
CA ILE A 196 -10.43 6.13 -1.09
C ILE A 196 -10.20 5.58 -2.50
N PRO A 197 -9.08 4.88 -2.75
CA PRO A 197 -8.77 4.35 -4.07
C PRO A 197 -9.58 3.10 -4.40
#